data_AF-A0A933LD41-F1
#
_entry.id   AF-A0A933LD41-F1
#
_cell.length_a   1.000
_cell.length_b   1.000
_cell.length_c   1.000
_cell.angle_alpha   90.00
_cell.angle_beta   90.00
_cell.angle_gamma   90.00
#
_symmetry.space_group_name_H-M   'P 1'
#
loop_
_entity.id
_entity.type
_entity.pdbx_description
1 polymer ?
#
loop_
_entity_poly.entity_id
_entity_poly.type
_entity_poly.pdbx_seq_one_letter_code
_entity_poly.pdbx_strand_id
1 'polypeptide(L)'
;MEPLFLAYVVGYVEFFGGTLLIHGLFTRLVAIAIAIDMLIAIWKVKFKIGLITKIMEAGWVGGYELDLALFTMAFVLAIFGSGTFSMDFIVFHVQ
;
A
#
# COMPACT_ATOMS: atom_id res chain seq x y z
N MET A 1 2.59 -13.44 -18.97
CA MET A 1 1.53 -13.10 -18.01
C MET A 1 0.81 -11.89 -18.58
N GLU A 2 -0.48 -12.00 -18.88
CA GLU A 2 -1.27 -10.87 -19.40
C GLU A 2 -1.29 -9.73 -18.36
N PRO A 3 -1.00 -8.47 -18.73
CA PRO A 3 -0.95 -7.34 -17.80
C PRO A 3 -2.27 -7.13 -17.03
N LEU A 4 -3.39 -7.58 -17.62
CA LEU A 4 -4.70 -7.50 -17.03
C LEU A 4 -4.87 -8.39 -15.78
N PHE A 5 -4.24 -9.56 -15.75
CA PHE A 5 -4.32 -10.46 -14.59
C PHE A 5 -3.67 -9.81 -13.36
N LEU A 6 -2.50 -9.21 -13.54
CA LEU A 6 -1.80 -8.50 -12.47
C LEU A 6 -2.59 -7.29 -11.99
N ALA A 7 -3.28 -6.56 -12.88
CA ALA A 7 -4.12 -5.43 -12.50
C ALA A 7 -5.25 -5.85 -11.55
N TYR A 8 -5.91 -6.99 -11.79
CA TYR A 8 -6.91 -7.51 -10.87
C TYR A 8 -6.29 -7.88 -9.52
N VAL A 9 -5.17 -8.61 -9.52
CA VAL A 9 -4.49 -9.01 -8.28
C VAL A 9 -4.11 -7.79 -7.43
N VAL A 10 -3.50 -6.78 -8.06
CA VAL A 10 -3.13 -5.52 -7.40
C VAL A 10 -4.36 -4.83 -6.82
N GLY A 11 -5.43 -4.67 -7.61
CA GLY A 11 -6.66 -4.04 -7.13
C GLY A 11 -7.31 -4.79 -5.95
N TYR A 12 -7.26 -6.13 -5.94
CA TYR A 12 -7.70 -6.92 -4.79
C TYR A 12 -6.82 -6.70 -3.56
N VAL A 13 -5.50 -6.69 -3.73
CA VAL A 13 -4.54 -6.46 -2.65
C VAL A 13 -4.72 -5.05 -2.06
N GLU A 14 -4.87 -4.02 -2.89
CA GLU A 14 -5.06 -2.64 -2.43
C GLU A 14 -6.37 -2.48 -1.66
N PHE A 15 -7.48 -2.99 -2.20
CA PHE A 15 -8.80 -2.81 -1.58
C PHE A 15 -8.95 -3.61 -0.28
N PHE A 16 -8.70 -4.93 -0.33
CA PHE A 16 -8.85 -5.79 0.83
C PHE A 16 -7.71 -5.60 1.82
N GLY A 17 -6.48 -5.38 1.35
CA GLY A 17 -5.34 -5.10 2.21
C GLY A 17 -5.49 -3.79 2.96
N GLY A 18 -5.93 -2.71 2.28
CA GLY A 18 -6.26 -1.45 2.96
C GLY A 18 -7.34 -1.64 4.03
N THR A 19 -8.40 -2.39 3.72
CA THR A 19 -9.48 -2.68 4.67
C THR A 19 -8.99 -3.46 5.90
N LEU A 20 -8.15 -4.48 5.70
CA LEU A 20 -7.56 -5.27 6.78
C LEU A 20 -6.63 -4.43 7.65
N LEU A 21 -5.84 -3.52 7.05
CA LEU A 21 -5.00 -2.58 7.80
C LEU A 21 -5.82 -1.62 8.65
N ILE A 22 -6.93 -1.09 8.13
CA ILE A 22 -7.84 -0.22 8.88
C ILE A 22 -8.39 -0.93 10.13
N HIS A 23 -8.78 -2.21 9.99
CA HIS A 23 -9.25 -3.01 11.12
C HIS A 23 -8.12 -3.55 12.01
N GLY A 24 -6.86 -3.35 11.60
CA GLY A 24 -5.69 -3.86 12.32
C GLY A 24 -5.66 -5.38 12.40
N LEU A 25 -6.05 -6.08 11.33
CA LEU A 25 -6.00 -7.54 11.21
C LEU A 25 -4.80 -7.96 10.36
N PHE A 26 -4.03 -8.97 10.82
CA PHE A 26 -2.83 -9.47 10.11
C PHE A 26 -1.87 -8.35 9.68
N THR A 27 -1.75 -7.30 10.49
CA THR A 27 -1.17 -6.01 10.09
C THR A 27 0.21 -6.16 9.45
N ARG A 28 1.09 -7.00 9.99
CA ARG A 28 2.44 -7.18 9.41
C ARG A 28 2.40 -7.81 8.01
N LEU A 29 1.62 -8.88 7.82
CA LEU A 29 1.55 -9.57 6.53
C LEU A 29 0.93 -8.67 5.46
N VAL A 30 -0.16 -7.99 5.81
CA VAL A 30 -0.87 -7.10 4.88
C VAL A 30 -0.03 -5.86 4.58
N ALA A 31 0.66 -5.30 5.56
CA ALA A 31 1.54 -4.16 5.37
C ALA A 31 2.72 -4.48 4.44
N ILE A 32 3.30 -5.68 4.54
CA ILE A 32 4.34 -6.13 3.60
C ILE A 32 3.79 -6.20 2.17
N ALA A 33 2.59 -6.78 1.99
CA ALA A 33 1.97 -6.87 0.67
C ALA A 33 1.71 -5.48 0.06
N ILE A 34 1.14 -4.55 0.83
CA ILE A 34 0.89 -3.17 0.39
C ILE A 34 2.20 -2.43 0.10
N ALA A 35 3.24 -2.59 0.93
CA ALA A 35 4.53 -1.95 0.70
C ALA A 35 5.18 -2.43 -0.61
N ILE A 36 5.14 -3.73 -0.89
CA ILE A 36 5.64 -4.29 -2.16
C ILE A 36 4.85 -3.72 -3.34
N ASP A 37 3.53 -3.65 -3.21
CA ASP A 37 2.66 -3.15 -4.27
C ASP A 37 2.94 -1.68 -4.61
N MET A 38 2.98 -0.81 -3.60
CA MET A 38 3.35 0.61 -3.78
C MET A 38 4.75 0.76 -4.39
N LEU A 39 5.73 -0.04 -3.98
CA LEU A 39 7.09 0.01 -4.54
C LEU A 39 7.10 -0.34 -6.04
N ILE A 40 6.34 -1.37 -6.45
CA ILE A 40 6.22 -1.77 -7.85
C ILE A 40 5.48 -0.68 -8.66
N ALA A 41 4.40 -0.11 -8.11
CA ALA A 41 3.64 0.96 -8.75
C ALA A 41 4.51 2.20 -9.02
N ILE A 42 5.30 2.62 -8.02
CA ILE A 42 6.27 3.70 -8.15
C ILE A 42 7.27 3.38 -9.27
N TRP A 43 7.94 2.23 -9.18
CA TRP A 43 9.05 1.92 -10.08
C TRP A 43 8.60 1.72 -11.54
N LYS A 44 7.47 1.05 -11.76
CA LYS A 44 7.00 0.70 -13.11
C LYS A 44 6.14 1.76 -13.76
N VAL A 45 5.32 2.48 -13.00
CA VAL A 45 4.31 3.38 -13.55
C VAL A 45 4.70 4.83 -13.33
N LYS A 46 4.96 5.21 -12.07
CA LYS A 46 5.03 6.63 -11.69
C LYS A 46 6.43 7.24 -11.69
N PHE A 47 7.48 6.43 -11.80
CA PHE A 47 8.86 6.91 -11.83
C PHE A 47 9.12 7.93 -12.94
N LYS A 48 8.45 7.78 -14.08
CA LYS A 48 8.54 8.70 -15.23
C LYS A 48 7.81 10.04 -15.00
N ILE A 49 6.81 10.05 -14.12
CA ILE A 49 6.01 11.24 -13.81
C ILE A 49 6.81 12.18 -12.90
N GLY A 50 7.49 11.60 -11.90
CA GLY A 50 8.23 12.32 -10.87
C GLY A 50 7.48 12.37 -9.54
N LEU A 51 8.11 12.99 -8.54
CA LEU A 51 7.60 13.02 -7.15
C LEU A 51 6.27 13.77 -7.05
N ILE A 52 6.21 14.96 -7.64
CA ILE A 52 5.05 15.86 -7.59
C ILE A 52 4.22 15.75 -8.86
N THR A 53 2.96 16.18 -8.77
CA THR A 53 2.04 16.32 -9.91
C THR A 53 2.67 17.10 -11.04
N LYS A 54 2.51 16.60 -12.27
CA LYS A 54 3.08 17.20 -13.47
C LYS A 54 2.05 17.28 -14.60
N ILE A 55 2.14 18.31 -15.43
CA ILE A 55 1.38 18.41 -16.67
C ILE A 55 2.09 17.54 -17.72
N MET A 56 1.37 16.55 -18.24
CA MET A 56 1.80 15.67 -19.34
C MET A 56 0.78 15.71 -20.48
N GLU A 57 1.05 14.98 -21.57
CA GLU A 57 0.17 14.93 -22.76
C GLU A 57 -1.29 14.55 -22.41
N ALA A 58 -1.50 13.75 -21.36
CA ALA A 58 -2.81 13.34 -20.87
C ALA A 58 -3.46 14.32 -19.86
N GLY A 59 -2.86 15.50 -19.62
CA GLY A 59 -3.32 16.50 -18.67
C GLY A 59 -2.58 16.47 -17.32
N TRP A 60 -3.30 16.78 -16.23
CA TRP A 60 -2.75 16.78 -14.87
C TRP A 60 -2.61 15.34 -14.37
N VAL A 61 -1.36 14.90 -14.19
CA VAL A 61 -1.08 13.54 -13.70
C VAL A 61 -0.39 13.64 -12.34
N GLY A 62 -0.99 12.99 -11.34
CA GLY A 62 -0.42 12.91 -10.00
C GLY A 62 0.92 12.19 -10.00
N GLY A 63 1.89 12.75 -9.28
CA GLY A 63 3.19 12.10 -9.05
C GLY A 63 3.07 10.88 -8.13
N TYR A 64 4.22 10.37 -7.68
CA TYR A 64 4.27 9.24 -6.76
C TYR A 64 4.30 9.63 -5.27
N GLU A 65 4.03 10.89 -4.91
CA GLU A 65 3.98 11.38 -3.52
C GLU A 65 3.08 10.52 -2.62
N LEU A 66 1.84 10.25 -3.06
CA LEU A 66 0.89 9.44 -2.29
C LEU A 66 1.37 8.00 -2.13
N ASP A 67 1.85 7.39 -3.22
CA ASP A 67 2.34 6.01 -3.22
C ASP A 67 3.56 5.87 -2.29
N LEU A 68 4.44 6.87 -2.27
CA LEU A 68 5.58 6.90 -1.36
C LEU A 68 5.14 7.04 0.10
N ALA A 69 4.15 7.88 0.38
CA ALA A 69 3.59 8.01 1.72
C ALA A 69 2.94 6.71 2.20
N LEU A 70 2.13 6.06 1.34
CA LEU A 70 1.53 4.76 1.62
C LEU A 70 2.58 3.67 1.83
N PHE A 71 3.62 3.64 0.99
CA PHE A 71 4.77 2.76 1.16
C PHE A 71 5.44 2.96 2.51
N THR A 72 5.76 4.20 2.89
CA THR A 72 6.42 4.49 4.17
C THR A 72 5.56 4.09 5.37
N MET A 73 4.25 4.38 5.34
CA MET A 73 3.33 3.97 6.41
C MET A 73 3.23 2.45 6.50
N ALA A 74 3.07 1.76 5.37
CA ALA A 74 3.04 0.30 5.34
C ALA A 74 4.37 -0.31 5.80
N PHE A 75 5.51 0.28 5.42
CA PHE A 75 6.84 -0.16 5.85
C PHE A 75 7.02 -0.05 7.37
N VAL A 76 6.55 1.04 7.98
CA VAL A 76 6.52 1.20 9.43
C VAL A 76 5.65 0.11 10.06
N LEU A 77 4.44 -0.13 9.56
CA LEU A 77 3.55 -1.19 10.08
C LEU A 77 4.12 -2.60 9.90
N ALA A 78 4.89 -2.85 8.84
CA ALA A 78 5.56 -4.13 8.62
C ALA A 78 6.62 -4.42 9.68
N ILE A 79 7.39 -3.38 10.06
CA ILE A 79 8.47 -3.49 11.06
C ILE A 79 7.89 -3.51 12.48
N PHE A 80 7.11 -2.49 12.84
CA PHE A 80 6.66 -2.24 14.20
C PHE A 80 5.36 -2.98 14.55
N GLY A 81 4.62 -3.47 13.56
CA GLY A 81 3.35 -4.17 13.79
C GLY A 81 2.18 -3.23 14.07
N SER A 82 1.12 -3.80 14.62
CA SER A 82 -0.15 -3.10 14.88
C SER A 82 -0.16 -2.38 16.22
N GLY A 83 -0.82 -1.22 16.31
CA GLY A 83 -0.96 -0.46 17.57
C GLY A 83 -1.98 -1.03 18.56
N THR A 84 -2.10 -0.43 19.74
CA THR A 84 -2.98 -0.86 20.85
C THR A 84 -4.48 -0.87 20.54
N PHE A 85 -4.91 -0.15 19.50
CA PHE A 85 -6.30 -0.15 19.02
C PHE A 85 -6.56 -1.19 17.92
N SER A 86 -5.58 -2.01 17.55
CA SER A 86 -5.78 -3.05 16.55
C SER A 86 -6.60 -4.22 17.09
N MET A 87 -7.37 -4.86 16.22
CA MET A 87 -8.02 -6.12 16.56
C MET A 87 -6.99 -7.22 16.89
N ASP A 88 -5.81 -7.19 16.26
CA ASP A 88 -4.70 -8.10 16.57
C ASP A 88 -4.26 -7.97 18.05
N PHE A 89 -4.14 -6.74 18.56
CA PHE A 89 -3.78 -6.49 19.96
C PHE A 89 -4.87 -6.96 20.92
N ILE A 90 -6.15 -6.75 20.60
CA ILE A 90 -7.26 -7.21 21.45
C ILE A 90 -7.28 -8.75 21.52
N VAL A 91 -7.00 -9.43 20.41
CA VAL A 91 -7.04 -10.91 20.36
C VAL A 91 -5.81 -11.54 21.02
N PHE A 92 -4.61 -10.96 20.87
CA PHE A 92 -3.36 -11.54 21.36
C PHE A 92 -2.87 -11.01 22.71
N HIS A 93 -3.37 -9.88 23.21
CA HIS A 93 -2.92 -9.26 24.46
C HIS A 93 -3.97 -9.25 25.59
N VAL A 94 -5.22 -9.67 25.34
CA VAL A 94 -6.27 -9.82 26.37
C VAL A 94 -6.37 -11.28 26.82
N GLN A 95 -5.24 -11.90 27.14
CA GLN A 95 -5.18 -13.18 27.87
C GLN A 95 -4.37 -13.03 29.16
#